data_AF-E6X260-F1
#
_entry.id   AF-E6X260-F1
#
_cell.length_a   1.000
_cell.length_b   1.000
_cell.length_c   1.000
_cell.angle_alpha   90.00
_cell.angle_beta   90.00
_cell.angle_gamma   90.00
#
_symmetry.space_group_name_H-M   'P 1'
#
loop_
_entity.id
_entity.type
_entity.pdbx_description
1 polymer ?
#
loop_
_entity_poly.entity_id
_entity_poly.type
_entity_poly.pdbx_seq_one_letter_code
_entity_poly.pdbx_strand_id
1 'polypeptide(L)'
;MSDTPSNAFRREGWELRPRSYIRYKLFNSLFLGLSVGTIFVIYKPLDPSIYSLGGIALALAMLAIAQLYGRIMTLPWFFRISLLVELVVLVMVLIFLAKPYTWTTALLVYAGYQVTFSFGSYLVRAETLALEDDELLRRVDTAKQIGYLIGMAASWLTYKVLEHYGISTPEAKVYQLHWLLLATELVIIYFLIRSFRRVTSNK
;
A
#
# COMPACT_ATOMS: atom_id res chain seq x y z
N MET A 1 6.71 -35.51 13.70
CA MET A 1 5.94 -34.29 14.01
C MET A 1 6.21 -33.30 12.90
N SER A 2 5.30 -33.19 11.93
CA SER A 2 5.40 -32.20 10.86
C SER A 2 5.06 -30.84 11.44
N ASP A 3 6.02 -29.93 11.46
CA ASP A 3 5.75 -28.53 11.79
C ASP A 3 4.66 -27.99 10.86
N THR A 4 3.58 -27.48 11.44
CA THR A 4 2.57 -26.74 10.69
C THR A 4 3.24 -25.56 9.97
N PRO A 5 2.85 -25.22 8.73
CA PRO A 5 3.46 -24.12 7.95
C PRO A 5 3.52 -22.79 8.72
N SER A 6 2.61 -22.60 9.66
CA SER A 6 2.51 -21.43 10.52
C SER A 6 3.66 -21.33 11.55
N ASN A 7 4.08 -22.46 12.10
CA ASN A 7 5.26 -22.54 12.98
C ASN A 7 6.56 -22.24 12.23
N ALA A 8 6.62 -22.48 10.91
CA ALA A 8 7.78 -22.15 10.09
C ALA A 8 7.88 -20.64 9.79
N PHE A 9 6.75 -19.96 9.53
CA PHE A 9 6.71 -18.53 9.22
C PHE A 9 7.26 -17.65 10.37
N ARG A 10 7.08 -18.10 11.62
CA ARG A 10 7.39 -17.35 12.84
C ARG A 10 8.78 -17.61 13.44
N ARG A 11 9.57 -18.53 12.89
CA ARG A 11 10.85 -19.01 13.49
C ARG A 11 12.05 -18.07 13.38
N GLU A 12 11.96 -16.97 12.64
CA GLU A 12 13.14 -16.17 12.27
C GLU A 12 13.50 -15.04 13.26
N GLY A 13 13.06 -15.11 14.53
CA GLY A 13 13.37 -14.07 15.53
C GLY A 13 12.67 -12.74 15.26
N TRP A 14 11.50 -12.78 14.62
CA TRP A 14 10.63 -11.62 14.43
C TRP A 14 9.24 -11.90 15.01
N GLU A 15 8.56 -10.83 15.40
CA GLU A 15 7.21 -10.88 15.94
C GLU A 15 6.36 -9.78 15.30
N LEU A 16 5.10 -10.12 14.98
CA LEU A 16 4.09 -9.17 14.55
C LEU A 16 3.27 -8.69 15.75
N ARG A 17 3.11 -7.37 15.90
CA ARG A 17 2.31 -6.74 16.95
C ARG A 17 0.90 -6.40 16.41
N PRO A 18 -0.14 -7.17 16.77
CA PRO A 18 -1.45 -7.06 16.11
C PRO A 18 -2.08 -5.67 16.20
N ARG A 19 -1.97 -5.01 17.37
CA ARG A 19 -2.54 -3.66 17.57
C ARG A 19 -1.95 -2.60 16.65
N SER A 20 -0.63 -2.61 16.46
CA SER A 20 0.04 -1.69 15.52
C SER A 20 -0.31 -2.05 14.08
N TYR A 21 -0.39 -3.35 13.79
CA TYR A 21 -0.66 -3.86 12.45
C TYR A 21 -2.07 -3.51 11.96
N ILE A 22 -3.07 -3.60 12.85
CA ILE A 22 -4.44 -3.14 12.56
C ILE A 22 -4.46 -1.65 12.22
N ARG A 23 -3.71 -0.81 12.96
CA ARG A 23 -3.60 0.64 12.66
C ARG A 23 -2.92 0.88 11.33
N TYR A 24 -1.82 0.18 11.05
CA TYR A 24 -1.16 0.20 9.74
C TYR A 24 -2.16 -0.09 8.62
N LYS A 25 -2.92 -1.18 8.71
CA LYS A 25 -3.91 -1.55 7.69
C LYS A 25 -5.06 -0.55 7.56
N LEU A 26 -5.52 0.04 8.65
CA LEU A 26 -6.51 1.12 8.63
C LEU A 26 -6.00 2.32 7.82
N PHE A 27 -4.80 2.82 8.13
CA PHE A 27 -4.24 3.99 7.43
C PHE A 27 -3.88 3.66 5.97
N ASN A 28 -3.36 2.47 5.70
CA ASN A 28 -3.06 2.01 4.34
C ASN A 28 -4.33 1.96 3.47
N SER A 29 -5.44 1.45 3.99
CA SER A 29 -6.72 1.49 3.27
C SER A 29 -7.34 2.89 3.21
N LEU A 30 -7.09 3.75 4.21
CA LEU A 30 -7.46 5.17 4.15
C LEU A 30 -6.75 5.88 3.00
N PHE A 31 -5.44 5.67 2.83
CA PHE A 31 -4.67 6.19 1.69
C PHE A 31 -5.28 5.71 0.36
N LEU A 32 -5.60 4.42 0.25
CA LEU A 32 -6.26 3.89 -0.94
C LEU A 32 -7.55 4.67 -1.22
N GLY A 33 -8.44 4.80 -0.24
CA GLY A 33 -9.70 5.54 -0.37
C GLY A 33 -9.51 7.02 -0.76
N LEU A 34 -8.47 7.68 -0.23
CA LEU A 34 -8.11 9.05 -0.64
C LEU A 34 -7.69 9.12 -2.12
N SER A 35 -6.87 8.16 -2.55
CA SER A 35 -6.20 8.16 -3.86
C SER A 35 -7.06 7.70 -5.04
N VAL A 36 -8.16 6.97 -4.83
CA VAL A 36 -8.96 6.37 -5.94
C VAL A 36 -9.32 7.40 -7.02
N GLY A 37 -9.79 8.58 -6.62
CA GLY A 37 -10.18 9.62 -7.57
C GLY A 37 -9.01 10.33 -8.26
N THR A 38 -7.80 10.28 -7.70
CA THR A 38 -6.66 11.04 -8.24
C THR A 38 -6.11 10.41 -9.52
N ILE A 39 -6.20 9.09 -9.63
CA ILE A 39 -5.66 8.30 -10.74
C ILE A 39 -6.19 8.81 -12.10
N PHE A 40 -7.49 9.13 -12.18
CA PHE A 40 -8.11 9.63 -13.42
C PHE A 40 -7.52 10.95 -13.91
N VAL A 41 -7.03 11.79 -12.99
CA VAL A 41 -6.42 13.07 -13.33
C VAL A 41 -4.93 12.91 -13.62
N ILE A 42 -4.22 12.11 -12.82
CA ILE A 42 -2.77 11.88 -12.99
C ILE A 42 -2.49 11.19 -14.33
N TYR A 43 -3.31 10.20 -14.71
CA TYR A 43 -3.05 9.35 -15.87
C TYR A 43 -3.56 9.90 -17.19
N LYS A 44 -4.23 11.06 -17.18
CA LYS A 44 -4.73 11.74 -18.39
C LYS A 44 -3.71 11.83 -19.54
N PRO A 45 -2.39 11.99 -19.30
CA PRO A 45 -1.39 12.03 -20.38
C PRO A 45 -1.03 10.67 -21.00
N LEU A 46 -1.47 9.53 -20.44
CA LEU A 46 -1.03 8.19 -20.87
C LEU A 46 -2.01 7.57 -21.88
N ASP A 47 -1.47 7.02 -22.96
CA ASP A 47 -2.24 6.31 -23.98
C ASP A 47 -2.78 4.96 -23.49
N PRO A 48 -3.95 4.52 -24.00
CA PRO A 48 -4.53 3.21 -23.69
C PRO A 48 -3.56 2.01 -23.82
N SER A 49 -2.68 2.05 -24.82
CA SER A 49 -1.70 0.97 -25.09
C SER A 49 -0.67 0.80 -23.95
N ILE A 50 -0.35 1.87 -23.22
CA ILE A 50 0.58 1.83 -22.08
C ILE A 50 -0.01 0.98 -20.95
N TYR A 51 -1.34 1.03 -20.76
CA TYR A 51 -1.99 0.21 -19.74
C TYR A 51 -1.91 -1.27 -20.08
N SER A 52 -2.11 -1.64 -21.35
CA SER A 52 -1.94 -3.03 -21.81
C SER A 52 -0.51 -3.52 -21.60
N LEU A 53 0.50 -2.71 -21.94
CA LEU A 53 1.90 -3.06 -21.72
C LEU A 53 2.21 -3.25 -20.23
N GLY A 54 1.74 -2.33 -19.38
CA GLY A 54 1.91 -2.46 -17.93
C GLY A 54 1.19 -3.68 -17.36
N GLY A 55 0.02 -4.04 -17.87
CA GLY A 55 -0.71 -5.25 -17.48
C GLY A 55 0.06 -6.54 -17.82
N ILE A 56 0.69 -6.61 -18.99
CA ILE A 56 1.57 -7.73 -19.36
C ILE A 56 2.77 -7.80 -18.41
N ALA A 57 3.43 -6.67 -18.18
CA ALA A 57 4.58 -6.60 -17.27
C ALA A 57 4.20 -7.01 -15.84
N LEU A 58 3.04 -6.55 -15.34
CA LEU A 58 2.49 -6.92 -14.05
C LEU A 58 2.25 -8.44 -13.95
N ALA A 59 1.61 -9.05 -14.95
CA ALA A 59 1.35 -10.49 -14.97
C ALA A 59 2.64 -11.30 -14.93
N LEU A 60 3.65 -10.91 -15.71
CA LEU A 60 4.97 -11.55 -15.70
C LEU A 60 5.68 -11.39 -14.35
N ALA A 61 5.60 -10.21 -13.74
CA ALA A 61 6.17 -9.95 -12.41
C ALA A 61 5.49 -10.80 -11.32
N MET A 62 4.16 -10.90 -11.35
CA MET A 62 3.42 -11.75 -10.40
C MET A 62 3.79 -13.24 -10.55
N LEU A 63 3.96 -13.73 -11.79
CA LEU A 63 4.44 -15.09 -12.05
C LEU A 63 5.84 -15.31 -11.47
N ALA A 64 6.77 -14.36 -11.67
CA ALA A 64 8.11 -14.43 -11.13
C ALA A 64 8.12 -14.46 -9.59
N ILE A 65 7.32 -13.59 -8.95
CA ILE A 65 7.18 -13.53 -7.49
C ILE A 65 6.62 -14.86 -6.93
N ALA A 66 5.65 -15.47 -7.62
CA ALA A 66 5.08 -16.75 -7.19
C ALA A 66 6.11 -17.89 -7.14
N GLN A 67 7.08 -17.92 -8.06
CA GLN A 67 8.18 -18.89 -8.05
C GLN A 67 9.11 -18.71 -6.84
N LEU A 68 9.14 -17.52 -6.25
CA LEU A 68 9.98 -17.20 -5.10
C LEU A 68 9.32 -17.52 -3.75
N TYR A 69 8.05 -17.94 -3.72
CA TYR A 69 7.30 -18.16 -2.48
C TYR A 69 8.00 -19.09 -1.49
N GLY A 70 8.72 -20.11 -1.95
CA GLY A 70 9.50 -20.99 -1.08
C GLY A 70 10.61 -20.27 -0.28
N ARG A 71 11.03 -19.07 -0.70
CA ARG A 71 12.06 -18.25 -0.04
C ARG A 71 11.50 -17.03 0.69
N ILE A 72 10.46 -16.41 0.13
CA ILE A 72 9.95 -15.11 0.64
C ILE A 72 8.76 -15.24 1.59
N MET A 73 8.18 -16.43 1.78
CA MET A 73 7.10 -16.67 2.75
C MET A 73 7.63 -16.79 4.19
N THR A 74 8.29 -15.74 4.68
CA THR A 74 8.73 -15.62 6.07
C THR A 74 8.42 -14.23 6.63
N LEU A 75 8.30 -14.11 7.95
CA LEU A 75 7.93 -12.83 8.59
C LEU A 75 8.92 -11.67 8.31
N PRO A 76 10.26 -11.88 8.24
CA PRO A 76 11.20 -10.83 7.85
C PRO A 76 11.04 -10.36 6.40
N TRP A 77 10.79 -11.29 5.47
CA TRP A 77 10.50 -10.93 4.08
C TRP A 77 9.16 -10.21 3.95
N PHE A 78 8.17 -10.61 4.73
CA PHE A 78 6.89 -9.91 4.79
C PHE A 78 7.10 -8.45 5.21
N PHE A 79 7.84 -8.19 6.28
CA PHE A 79 8.20 -6.83 6.68
C PHE A 79 8.94 -6.05 5.58
N ARG A 80 9.99 -6.65 5.00
CA ARG A 80 10.83 -5.98 3.99
C ARG A 80 10.04 -5.63 2.73
N ILE A 81 9.20 -6.54 2.25
CA ILE A 81 8.38 -6.34 1.06
C ILE A 81 7.27 -5.33 1.34
N SER A 82 6.60 -5.41 2.51
CA SER A 82 5.66 -4.37 2.92
C SER A 82 6.33 -3.00 2.95
N LEU A 83 7.52 -2.88 3.56
CA LEU A 83 8.24 -1.61 3.63
C LEU A 83 8.67 -1.11 2.25
N LEU A 84 9.13 -2.00 1.37
CA LEU A 84 9.45 -1.66 -0.02
C LEU A 84 8.22 -1.07 -0.72
N VAL A 85 7.05 -1.69 -0.58
CA VAL A 85 5.81 -1.23 -1.21
C VAL A 85 5.44 0.17 -0.72
N GLU A 86 5.45 0.43 0.59
CA GLU A 86 5.16 1.77 1.13
C GLU A 86 6.22 2.80 0.66
N LEU A 87 7.50 2.43 0.61
CA LEU A 87 8.54 3.33 0.10
C LEU A 87 8.35 3.67 -1.39
N VAL A 88 7.89 2.73 -2.21
CA VAL A 88 7.54 3.00 -3.61
C VAL A 88 6.36 3.99 -3.67
N VAL A 89 5.33 3.80 -2.85
CA VAL A 89 4.18 4.73 -2.76
C VAL A 89 4.64 6.13 -2.33
N LEU A 90 5.49 6.23 -1.31
CA LEU A 90 6.06 7.51 -0.87
C LEU A 90 6.81 8.20 -2.00
N VAL A 91 7.67 7.49 -2.73
CA VAL A 91 8.40 8.03 -3.88
C VAL A 91 7.45 8.52 -4.96
N MET A 92 6.37 7.78 -5.26
CA MET A 92 5.35 8.20 -6.22
C MET A 92 4.68 9.52 -5.81
N VAL A 93 4.29 9.66 -4.54
CA VAL A 93 3.69 10.90 -4.00
C VAL A 93 4.67 12.07 -4.10
N LEU A 94 5.95 11.86 -3.75
CA LEU A 94 6.99 12.89 -3.82
C LEU A 94 7.28 13.32 -5.27
N ILE A 95 7.39 12.38 -6.20
CA ILE A 95 7.58 12.68 -7.63
C ILE A 95 6.41 13.50 -8.16
N PHE A 96 5.18 13.13 -7.80
CA PHE A 96 4.00 13.87 -8.21
C PHE A 96 4.00 15.30 -7.65
N LEU A 97 4.29 15.48 -6.36
CA LEU A 97 4.36 16.81 -5.74
C LEU A 97 5.48 17.69 -6.34
N ALA A 98 6.60 17.09 -6.74
CA ALA A 98 7.74 17.82 -7.31
C ALA A 98 7.52 18.26 -8.77
N LYS A 99 6.89 17.42 -9.60
CA LYS A 99 6.63 17.70 -11.02
C LYS A 99 5.22 17.23 -11.42
N PRO A 100 4.15 17.90 -11.00
CA PRO A 100 2.79 17.43 -11.24
C PRO A 100 2.40 17.49 -12.72
N TYR A 101 1.48 16.61 -13.13
CA TYR A 101 0.81 16.61 -14.45
C TYR A 101 1.72 16.54 -15.70
N THR A 102 2.92 15.97 -15.56
CA THR A 102 3.76 15.65 -16.73
C THR A 102 3.54 14.21 -17.18
N TRP A 103 3.77 13.92 -18.46
CA TRP A 103 3.75 12.55 -18.98
C TRP A 103 4.71 11.64 -18.21
N THR A 104 5.92 12.14 -17.90
CA THR A 104 6.93 11.40 -17.13
C THR A 104 6.43 11.05 -15.74
N THR A 105 5.82 12.00 -15.03
CA THR A 105 5.23 11.77 -13.71
C THR A 105 4.10 10.75 -13.78
N ALA A 106 3.21 10.87 -14.77
CA ALA A 106 2.13 9.91 -14.96
C ALA A 106 2.67 8.49 -15.19
N LEU A 107 3.70 8.35 -16.03
CA LEU A 107 4.34 7.06 -16.30
C LEU A 107 5.04 6.49 -15.06
N LEU A 108 5.78 7.32 -14.31
CA LEU A 108 6.47 6.88 -13.09
C LEU A 108 5.51 6.45 -11.99
N VAL A 109 4.42 7.20 -11.79
CA VAL A 109 3.34 6.82 -10.87
C VAL A 109 2.70 5.51 -11.34
N TYR A 110 2.36 5.39 -12.62
CA TYR A 110 1.79 4.15 -13.18
C TYR A 110 2.71 2.95 -12.99
N ALA A 111 3.99 3.08 -13.32
CA ALA A 111 4.99 2.03 -13.14
C ALA A 111 5.17 1.65 -11.66
N GLY A 112 5.18 2.63 -10.77
CA GLY A 112 5.22 2.40 -9.32
C GLY A 112 4.04 1.56 -8.84
N TYR A 113 2.82 1.85 -9.30
CA TYR A 113 1.66 0.99 -9.01
C TYR A 113 1.80 -0.43 -9.56
N GLN A 114 2.39 -0.62 -10.75
CA GLN A 114 2.63 -1.99 -11.25
C GLN A 114 3.59 -2.76 -10.33
N VAL A 115 4.62 -2.09 -9.81
CA VAL A 115 5.54 -2.70 -8.83
C VAL A 115 4.78 -3.08 -7.57
N THR A 116 3.99 -2.19 -6.98
CA THR A 116 3.26 -2.48 -5.74
C THR A 116 2.21 -3.58 -5.93
N PHE A 117 1.45 -3.55 -7.02
CA PHE A 117 0.44 -4.57 -7.33
C PHE A 117 1.05 -5.94 -7.61
N SER A 118 2.28 -6.02 -8.13
CA SER A 118 2.94 -7.30 -8.36
C SER A 118 3.13 -8.12 -7.07
N PHE A 119 3.25 -7.46 -5.92
CA PHE A 119 3.34 -8.10 -4.61
C PHE A 119 1.98 -8.33 -3.93
N GLY A 120 0.86 -7.94 -4.55
CA GLY A 120 -0.47 -7.99 -3.91
C GLY A 120 -0.86 -9.38 -3.42
N SER A 121 -0.79 -10.39 -4.30
CA SER A 121 -1.11 -11.79 -3.94
C SER A 121 -0.17 -12.36 -2.89
N TYR A 122 1.11 -11.95 -2.90
CA TYR A 122 2.08 -12.33 -1.90
C TYR A 122 1.70 -11.76 -0.52
N LEU A 123 1.44 -10.45 -0.45
CA LEU A 123 1.13 -9.74 0.80
C LEU A 123 -0.15 -10.26 1.47
N VAL A 124 -1.19 -10.55 0.69
CA VAL A 124 -2.45 -11.13 1.22
C VAL A 124 -2.17 -12.48 1.86
N ARG A 125 -1.43 -13.37 1.19
CA ARG A 125 -1.13 -14.70 1.71
C ARG A 125 -0.20 -14.64 2.93
N ALA A 126 0.82 -13.78 2.89
CA ALA A 126 1.72 -13.56 4.03
C ALA A 126 0.96 -13.04 5.25
N GLU A 127 -0.02 -12.15 5.07
CA GLU A 127 -0.89 -11.66 6.15
C GLU A 127 -1.71 -12.78 6.79
N THR A 128 -2.35 -13.64 5.99
CA THR A 128 -3.12 -14.78 6.49
C THR A 128 -2.24 -15.72 7.32
N LEU A 129 -1.04 -16.03 6.84
CA LEU A 129 -0.07 -16.86 7.55
C LEU A 129 0.50 -16.19 8.80
N ALA A 130 0.58 -14.86 8.83
CA ALA A 130 1.13 -14.12 9.97
C ALA A 130 0.13 -13.99 11.12
N LEU A 131 -1.18 -13.89 10.82
CA LEU A 131 -2.21 -13.60 11.81
C LEU A 131 -2.86 -14.85 12.39
N GLU A 132 -3.02 -15.94 11.62
CA GLU A 132 -3.53 -17.30 12.01
C GLU A 132 -4.85 -17.40 12.80
N ASP A 133 -5.32 -16.31 13.38
CA ASP A 133 -6.45 -16.17 14.27
C ASP A 133 -7.57 -15.45 13.52
N ASP A 134 -8.71 -16.13 13.41
CA ASP A 134 -9.88 -15.64 12.67
C ASP A 134 -10.41 -14.32 13.23
N GLU A 135 -10.32 -14.10 14.54
CA GLU A 135 -10.75 -12.87 15.19
C GLU A 135 -9.81 -11.70 14.86
N LEU A 136 -8.50 -11.95 14.80
CA LEU A 136 -7.52 -10.95 14.35
C LEU A 136 -7.67 -10.63 12.87
N LEU A 137 -7.88 -11.64 12.02
CA LEU A 137 -8.17 -11.45 10.59
C LEU A 137 -9.42 -10.61 10.39
N ARG A 138 -10.52 -10.95 11.08
CA ARG A 138 -11.77 -10.19 11.06
C ARG A 138 -11.55 -8.72 11.43
N ARG A 139 -10.77 -8.45 12.48
CA ARG A 139 -10.46 -7.07 12.91
C ARG A 139 -9.63 -6.31 11.89
N VAL A 140 -8.66 -6.97 11.28
CA VAL A 140 -7.83 -6.38 10.22
C VAL A 140 -8.69 -6.03 9.00
N ASP A 141 -9.55 -6.95 8.54
CA ASP A 141 -10.40 -6.69 7.39
C ASP A 141 -11.46 -5.62 7.67
N THR A 142 -12.03 -5.61 8.87
CA THR A 142 -12.91 -4.53 9.33
C THR A 142 -12.18 -3.18 9.31
N ALA A 143 -10.94 -3.13 9.80
CA ALA A 143 -10.13 -1.92 9.81
C ALA A 143 -9.79 -1.42 8.39
N LYS A 144 -9.54 -2.33 7.44
CA LYS A 144 -9.34 -1.97 6.03
C LYS A 144 -10.61 -1.33 5.44
N GLN A 145 -11.78 -1.93 5.67
CA GLN A 145 -13.05 -1.41 5.15
C GLN A 145 -13.40 -0.04 5.74
N ILE A 146 -13.25 0.11 7.06
CA ILE A 146 -13.43 1.40 7.74
C ILE A 146 -12.45 2.44 7.20
N GLY A 147 -11.16 2.09 7.09
CA GLY A 147 -10.13 2.95 6.55
C GLY A 147 -10.48 3.43 5.14
N TYR A 148 -10.82 2.51 4.25
CA TYR A 148 -11.22 2.80 2.87
C TYR A 148 -12.42 3.75 2.80
N LEU A 149 -13.48 3.49 3.59
CA LEU A 149 -14.66 4.35 3.65
C LEU A 149 -14.31 5.76 4.14
N ILE A 150 -13.52 5.86 5.22
CA ILE A 150 -13.05 7.16 5.74
C ILE A 150 -12.23 7.89 4.68
N GLY A 151 -11.34 7.18 3.97
CA GLY A 151 -10.53 7.75 2.89
C GLY A 151 -11.38 8.33 1.77
N MET A 152 -12.39 7.58 1.30
CA MET A 152 -13.31 8.07 0.26
C MET A 152 -14.11 9.29 0.74
N ALA A 153 -14.65 9.24 1.95
CA ALA A 153 -15.42 10.35 2.52
C ALA A 153 -14.54 11.61 2.71
N ALA A 154 -13.30 11.44 3.19
CA ALA A 154 -12.34 12.52 3.35
C ALA A 154 -11.89 13.12 2.00
N SER A 155 -11.71 12.29 0.97
CA SER A 155 -11.41 12.75 -0.39
C SER A 155 -12.54 13.62 -0.94
N TRP A 156 -13.79 13.13 -0.85
CA TRP A 156 -14.97 13.87 -1.26
C TRP A 156 -15.13 15.19 -0.50
N LEU A 157 -14.97 15.17 0.83
CA LEU A 157 -15.05 16.37 1.67
C LEU A 157 -13.96 17.37 1.30
N THR A 158 -12.72 16.91 1.09
CA THR A 158 -11.60 17.76 0.67
C THR A 158 -11.94 18.49 -0.62
N TYR A 159 -12.48 17.78 -1.62
CA TYR A 159 -12.89 18.42 -2.88
C TYR A 159 -14.00 19.46 -2.69
N LYS A 160 -14.99 19.20 -1.82
CA LYS A 160 -16.07 20.15 -1.55
C LYS A 160 -15.59 21.40 -0.79
N VAL A 161 -14.69 21.22 0.16
CA VAL A 161 -14.06 22.34 0.88
C VAL A 161 -13.24 23.20 -0.09
N LEU A 162 -12.43 22.57 -0.96
CA LEU A 162 -11.65 23.30 -1.97
C LEU A 162 -12.53 24.06 -2.96
N GLU A 163 -13.65 23.47 -3.40
CA GLU A 163 -14.65 24.16 -4.23
C GLU A 163 -15.21 25.40 -3.55
N HIS A 164 -15.53 25.30 -2.26
CA HIS A 164 -16.04 26.44 -1.48
C HIS A 164 -15.04 27.59 -1.40
N TYR A 165 -13.74 27.29 -1.34
CA TYR A 165 -12.66 28.29 -1.40
C TYR A 165 -12.28 28.72 -2.84
N GLY A 166 -13.07 28.35 -3.85
CA GLY A 166 -12.87 28.79 -5.24
C GLY A 166 -11.92 27.94 -6.08
N ILE A 167 -11.40 26.82 -5.54
CA ILE A 167 -10.54 25.89 -6.28
C ILE A 167 -11.44 24.89 -7.02
N SER A 168 -11.70 25.15 -8.30
CA SER A 168 -12.65 24.38 -9.10
C SER A 168 -12.00 23.35 -10.03
N THR A 169 -10.75 23.54 -10.45
CA THR A 169 -10.10 22.65 -11.42
C THR A 169 -9.77 21.28 -10.81
N PRO A 170 -10.01 20.17 -11.54
CA PRO A 170 -9.66 18.82 -11.07
C PRO A 170 -8.18 18.68 -10.71
N GLU A 171 -7.30 19.29 -11.51
CA GLU A 171 -5.87 19.33 -11.28
C GLU A 171 -5.56 20.01 -9.94
N ALA A 172 -6.01 21.24 -9.70
CA ALA A 172 -5.70 21.91 -8.43
C ALA A 172 -6.20 21.13 -7.21
N LYS A 173 -7.40 20.52 -7.28
CA LYS A 173 -7.94 19.68 -6.21
C LYS A 173 -7.08 18.46 -5.91
N VAL A 174 -6.69 17.74 -6.96
CA VAL A 174 -5.83 16.56 -6.84
C VAL A 174 -4.46 16.94 -6.30
N TYR A 175 -3.87 18.05 -6.74
CA TYR A 175 -2.60 18.53 -6.21
C TYR A 175 -2.68 18.78 -4.70
N GLN A 176 -3.73 19.46 -4.23
CA GLN A 176 -3.92 19.71 -2.79
C GLN A 176 -4.13 18.42 -1.99
N LEU A 177 -4.88 17.46 -2.53
CA LEU A 177 -5.10 16.17 -1.88
C LEU A 177 -3.79 15.37 -1.69
N HIS A 178 -2.79 15.57 -2.54
CA HIS A 178 -1.50 14.86 -2.41
C HIS A 178 -0.71 15.24 -1.17
N TRP A 179 -0.91 16.44 -0.60
CA TRP A 179 -0.34 16.78 0.69
C TRP A 179 -0.94 15.95 1.83
N LEU A 180 -2.25 15.66 1.76
CA LEU A 180 -2.92 14.76 2.70
C LEU A 180 -2.47 13.30 2.49
N LEU A 181 -2.28 12.88 1.24
CA LEU A 181 -1.71 11.56 0.91
C LEU A 181 -0.30 11.41 1.48
N LEU A 182 0.56 12.43 1.33
CA LEU A 182 1.91 12.43 1.90
C LEU A 182 1.90 12.28 3.42
N ALA A 183 1.07 13.06 4.11
CA ALA A 183 0.94 12.97 5.56
C ALA A 183 0.45 11.58 6.00
N THR A 184 -0.52 11.01 5.29
CA THR A 184 -1.04 9.67 5.55
C THR A 184 0.03 8.60 5.33
N GLU A 185 0.81 8.72 4.25
CA GLU A 185 1.89 7.78 3.91
C GLU A 185 2.98 7.72 4.99
N LEU A 186 3.37 8.87 5.54
CA LEU A 186 4.32 8.91 6.65
C LEU A 186 3.77 8.20 7.90
N VAL A 187 2.45 8.32 8.17
CA VAL A 187 1.78 7.61 9.26
C VAL A 187 1.73 6.11 9.00
N ILE A 188 1.50 5.68 7.76
CA ILE A 188 1.52 4.27 7.35
C ILE A 188 2.88 3.66 7.61
N ILE A 189 3.95 4.28 7.11
CA ILE A 189 5.34 3.80 7.31
C ILE A 189 5.67 3.71 8.80
N TYR A 190 5.29 4.72 9.58
CA TYR A 190 5.46 4.71 11.04
C TYR A 190 4.79 3.50 11.70
N PHE A 191 3.51 3.25 11.41
CA PHE A 191 2.81 2.10 11.99
C PHE A 191 3.31 0.77 11.46
N LEU A 192 3.72 0.68 10.19
CA LEU A 192 4.31 -0.51 9.62
C LEU A 192 5.58 -0.91 10.38
N ILE A 193 6.53 0.03 10.55
CA ILE A 193 7.77 -0.21 11.31
C ILE A 193 7.45 -0.64 12.74
N ARG A 194 6.46 -0.02 13.38
CA ARG A 194 6.04 -0.37 14.75
C ARG A 194 5.31 -1.72 14.84
N SER A 195 4.85 -2.27 13.72
CA SER A 195 4.12 -3.54 13.67
C SER A 195 5.05 -4.74 13.71
N PHE A 196 6.29 -4.60 13.24
CA PHE A 196 7.26 -5.69 13.21
C PHE A 196 8.41 -5.43 14.18
N ARG A 197 8.70 -6.40 15.04
CA ARG A 197 9.78 -6.31 16.03
C ARG A 197 10.75 -7.47 15.87
N ARG A 198 12.05 -7.19 15.93
CA ARG A 198 13.07 -8.24 16.11
C ARG A 198 13.07 -8.69 17.56
N VAL A 199 12.93 -9.99 17.79
CA VAL A 199 13.08 -10.63 19.09
C VAL A 199 14.55 -11.04 19.20
N THR A 200 15.33 -10.26 19.94
CA THR A 200 16.65 -10.71 20.39
C THR A 200 16.43 -11.75 21.48
N SER A 201 16.70 -13.03 21.20
CA SER A 201 16.77 -14.04 22.25
C SER A 201 17.90 -13.64 23.19
N ASN A 202 17.56 -13.19 24.40
CA ASN A 202 18.54 -13.11 25.47
C ASN A 202 18.96 -14.55 25.75
N LYS A 203 20.25 -14.86 25.60
CA LYS A 203 20.83 -16.14 26.03
C LYS A 203 20.81 -16.23 27.55
#